data_AF-A0A8T4YYH1-F1
#
_entry.id   AF-A0A8T4YYH1-F1
#
_cell.length_a   1.000
_cell.length_b   1.000
_cell.length_c   1.000
_cell.angle_alpha   90.00
_cell.angle_beta   90.00
_cell.angle_gamma   90.00
#
_symmetry.space_group_name_H-M   'P 1'
#
loop_
_entity.id
_entity.type
_entity.pdbx_description
1 polymer ?
#
loop_
_entity_poly.entity_id
_entity_poly.type
_entity_poly.pdbx_seq_one_letter_code
_entity_poly.pdbx_strand_id
1 'polypeptide(L)'
;MSPCTFNEAKRLVRELVKAKGFPDDESALTQKLLWAFVELGEAADAYKKGESWNIISEELVDAIFYILDFIGLVEKTQGIEIDVDKIFLEKWKKNMERPKQYGQRRDIKRQNPSENSIEL
;
A
#
# COMPACT_ATOMS: atom_id res chain seq x y z
N MET A 1 -24.81 7.55 -1.27
CA MET A 1 -23.88 6.81 -2.15
C MET A 1 -23.88 5.36 -1.69
N SER A 2 -23.89 4.40 -2.62
CA SER A 2 -23.66 2.99 -2.28
C SER A 2 -22.22 2.83 -1.79
N PRO A 3 -21.93 1.99 -0.78
CA PRO A 3 -20.55 1.70 -0.41
C PRO A 3 -19.80 1.09 -1.61
N CYS A 4 -18.57 1.55 -1.83
CA CYS A 4 -17.64 0.98 -2.81
C CYS A 4 -16.73 -0.03 -2.09
N THR A 5 -16.74 -1.29 -2.53
CA THR A 5 -15.83 -2.32 -2.00
C THR A 5 -14.50 -2.32 -2.75
N PHE A 6 -13.48 -3.04 -2.30
CA PHE A 6 -12.22 -3.13 -3.05
C PHE A 6 -12.40 -3.87 -4.38
N ASN A 7 -13.26 -4.89 -4.43
CA ASN A 7 -13.57 -5.57 -5.69
C ASN A 7 -14.26 -4.63 -6.68
N GLU A 8 -15.17 -3.78 -6.21
CA GLU A 8 -15.82 -2.77 -7.05
C GLU A 8 -14.85 -1.67 -7.48
N ALA A 9 -14.02 -1.15 -6.56
CA ALA A 9 -12.99 -0.18 -6.87
C ALA A 9 -12.00 -0.73 -7.91
N LYS A 10 -11.54 -1.98 -7.74
CA LYS A 10 -10.71 -2.69 -8.73
C LYS A 10 -11.40 -2.69 -10.09
N ARG A 11 -12.68 -3.09 -10.18
CA ARG A 11 -13.44 -3.08 -11.44
C ARG A 11 -13.46 -1.69 -12.09
N LEU A 12 -13.78 -0.64 -11.32
CA LEU A 12 -13.84 0.73 -11.81
C LEU A 12 -12.49 1.24 -12.34
N VAL A 13 -11.39 0.91 -11.64
CA VAL A 13 -10.03 1.25 -12.09
C VAL A 13 -9.69 0.57 -13.41
N ARG A 14 -10.06 -0.71 -13.57
CA ARG A 14 -9.83 -1.45 -14.83
C ARG A 14 -10.66 -0.90 -15.99
N GLU A 15 -11.89 -0.44 -15.72
CA GLU A 15 -12.71 0.27 -16.71
C GLU A 15 -12.08 1.59 -17.14
N LEU A 16 -11.55 2.36 -16.18
CA LEU A 16 -10.81 3.59 -16.47
C LEU A 16 -9.59 3.32 -17.36
N VAL A 17 -8.78 2.32 -17.03
CA VAL A 17 -7.59 1.94 -17.82
C VAL A 17 -7.95 1.61 -19.26
N LYS A 18 -8.99 0.80 -19.45
CA LYS A 18 -9.49 0.45 -20.78
C LYS A 18 -10.02 1.67 -21.53
N ALA A 19 -10.79 2.54 -20.87
CA ALA A 19 -11.38 3.72 -21.48
C ALA A 19 -10.34 4.78 -21.87
N LYS A 20 -9.22 4.87 -21.14
CA LYS A 20 -8.13 5.81 -21.40
C LYS A 20 -7.03 5.26 -22.31
N GLY A 21 -7.07 3.98 -22.65
CA GLY A 21 -6.09 3.34 -23.52
C GLY A 21 -4.71 3.19 -22.87
N PHE A 22 -4.66 3.05 -21.54
CA PHE A 22 -3.40 2.80 -20.85
C PHE A 22 -2.89 1.36 -21.11
N PRO A 23 -1.57 1.10 -20.94
CA PRO A 23 -1.01 -0.24 -21.05
C PRO A 23 -1.77 -1.27 -20.20
N ASP A 24 -2.16 -2.36 -20.85
CA ASP A 24 -3.10 -3.35 -20.34
C ASP A 24 -2.70 -4.79 -20.77
N ASP A 25 -1.41 -5.08 -20.73
CA ASP A 25 -0.85 -6.41 -20.93
C ASP A 25 0.18 -6.74 -19.85
N GLU A 26 0.71 -7.96 -19.87
CA GLU A 26 1.62 -8.46 -18.85
C GLU A 26 2.90 -7.61 -18.71
N SER A 27 3.36 -6.97 -19.79
CA SER A 27 4.54 -6.11 -19.75
C SER A 27 4.35 -4.85 -18.88
N ALA A 28 3.10 -4.45 -18.65
CA ALA A 28 2.76 -3.29 -17.82
C ALA A 28 2.76 -3.61 -16.30
N LEU A 29 2.84 -4.87 -15.88
CA LEU A 29 2.75 -5.25 -14.46
C LEU A 29 3.81 -4.57 -13.61
N THR A 30 5.08 -4.61 -14.02
CA THR A 30 6.17 -3.94 -13.30
C THR A 30 5.97 -2.44 -13.24
N GLN A 31 5.49 -1.84 -14.33
CA GLN A 31 5.25 -0.41 -14.40
C GLN A 31 4.18 0.05 -13.40
N LYS A 32 3.10 -0.71 -13.22
CA LYS A 32 2.04 -0.38 -12.25
C LYS A 32 2.56 -0.38 -10.82
N LEU A 33 3.44 -1.31 -10.45
CA LEU A 33 4.07 -1.30 -9.12
C LEU A 33 5.01 -0.11 -8.93
N LEU A 34 5.77 0.27 -9.97
CA LEU A 34 6.64 1.45 -9.91
C LEU A 34 5.82 2.73 -9.74
N TRP A 35 4.72 2.88 -10.47
CA TRP A 35 3.82 4.03 -10.29
C TRP A 35 3.22 4.10 -8.89
N ALA A 36 2.76 2.98 -8.33
CA ALA A 36 2.27 2.97 -6.94
C ALA A 36 3.34 3.47 -5.93
N PHE A 37 4.62 3.21 -6.19
CA PHE A 37 5.72 3.72 -5.37
C PHE A 37 5.98 5.22 -5.59
N VAL A 38 5.83 5.71 -6.82
CA VAL A 38 5.90 7.14 -7.14
C VAL A 38 4.81 7.89 -6.37
N GLU A 39 3.55 7.47 -6.45
CA GLU A 39 2.43 8.13 -5.75
C GLU A 39 2.61 8.15 -4.23
N LEU A 40 3.17 7.06 -3.66
CA LEU A 40 3.50 7.06 -2.24
C LEU A 40 4.60 8.08 -1.89
N GLY A 41 5.54 8.32 -2.81
CA GLY A 41 6.54 9.38 -2.71
C GLY A 41 5.91 10.78 -2.79
N GLU A 42 4.94 10.98 -3.68
CA GLU A 42 4.18 12.23 -3.82
C GLU A 42 3.40 12.53 -2.53
N ALA A 43 2.71 11.53 -1.96
CA ALA A 43 2.04 11.66 -0.66
C ALA A 43 3.01 12.08 0.47
N ALA A 44 4.21 11.48 0.50
CA ALA A 44 5.23 11.81 1.50
C ALA A 44 5.80 13.23 1.31
N ASP A 45 5.99 13.65 0.06
CA ASP A 45 6.47 14.99 -0.26
C ASP A 45 5.41 16.06 0.04
N ALA A 46 4.14 15.81 -0.29
CA ALA A 46 3.01 16.67 0.07
C ALA A 46 2.90 16.85 1.60
N TYR A 47 3.02 15.76 2.36
CA TYR A 47 3.05 15.83 3.83
C TYR A 47 4.23 16.66 4.35
N LYS A 48 5.43 16.45 3.80
CA LYS A 48 6.64 17.20 4.18
C LYS A 48 6.50 18.70 3.90
N LYS A 49 5.81 19.07 2.82
CA LYS A 49 5.54 20.47 2.44
C LYS A 49 4.43 21.14 3.25
N GLY A 50 3.71 20.37 4.08
CA GLY A 50 2.59 20.90 4.87
C GLY A 50 1.34 21.15 4.04
N GLU A 51 1.16 20.39 2.95
CA GLU A 51 -0.05 20.45 2.13
C GLU A 51 -1.30 20.01 2.91
N SER A 52 -2.48 20.30 2.36
CA SER A 52 -3.75 19.96 3.01
C SER A 52 -3.97 18.44 3.10
N TRP A 53 -4.73 18.00 4.11
CA TRP A 53 -5.10 16.59 4.27
C TRP A 53 -5.84 16.00 3.07
N ASN A 54 -6.58 16.83 2.32
CA ASN A 54 -7.26 16.38 1.10
C ASN A 54 -6.24 16.00 0.02
N ILE A 55 -5.22 16.85 -0.20
CA ILE A 55 -4.15 16.59 -1.18
C ILE A 55 -3.39 15.32 -0.78
N ILE A 56 -2.93 15.24 0.46
CA ILE A 56 -2.20 14.05 0.95
C ILE A 56 -3.04 12.77 0.80
N SER A 57 -4.35 12.85 1.06
CA SER A 57 -5.25 11.71 0.93
C SER A 57 -5.48 11.31 -0.53
N GLU A 58 -5.50 12.27 -1.45
CA GLU A 58 -5.62 12.03 -2.90
C GLU A 58 -4.42 11.22 -3.41
N GLU A 59 -3.19 11.63 -3.08
CA GLU A 59 -1.96 10.89 -3.43
C GLU A 59 -1.95 9.45 -2.86
N LEU A 60 -2.43 9.29 -1.63
CA LEU A 60 -2.57 7.96 -1.01
C LEU A 60 -3.62 7.10 -1.75
N VAL A 61 -4.68 7.72 -2.25
CA VAL A 61 -5.69 7.03 -3.07
C VAL A 61 -5.12 6.71 -4.45
N ASP A 62 -4.28 7.55 -5.04
CA ASP A 62 -3.61 7.27 -6.32
C ASP A 62 -2.67 6.06 -6.22
N ALA A 63 -1.94 5.93 -5.11
CA ALA A 63 -1.20 4.71 -4.81
C ALA A 63 -2.12 3.47 -4.74
N ILE A 64 -3.30 3.59 -4.13
CA ILE A 64 -4.31 2.51 -4.08
C ILE A 64 -4.83 2.19 -5.49
N PHE A 65 -5.05 3.20 -6.35
CA PHE A 65 -5.47 3.00 -7.74
C PHE A 65 -4.48 2.10 -8.48
N TYR A 66 -3.18 2.39 -8.44
CA TYR A 66 -2.18 1.54 -9.10
C TYR A 66 -2.06 0.14 -8.51
N ILE A 67 -2.25 -0.02 -7.20
CA ILE A 67 -2.28 -1.35 -6.56
C ILE A 67 -3.47 -2.17 -7.06
N LEU A 68 -4.67 -1.59 -7.08
CA LEU A 68 -5.88 -2.26 -7.57
C LEU A 68 -5.79 -2.54 -9.08
N ASP A 69 -5.20 -1.61 -9.83
CA ASP A 69 -4.96 -1.75 -11.26
C ASP A 69 -4.02 -2.93 -11.57
N PHE A 70 -2.96 -3.07 -10.79
CA PHE A 70 -2.04 -4.21 -10.84
C PHE A 70 -2.77 -5.53 -10.56
N ILE A 71 -3.55 -5.61 -9.48
CA ILE A 71 -4.31 -6.83 -9.13
C ILE A 71 -5.24 -7.22 -10.28
N GLY A 72 -6.03 -6.27 -10.81
CA GLY A 72 -6.92 -6.55 -11.93
C GLY A 72 -6.19 -6.90 -13.23
N LEU A 73 -4.97 -6.39 -13.44
CA LEU A 73 -4.13 -6.81 -14.57
C LEU A 73 -3.62 -8.24 -14.40
N VAL A 74 -3.27 -8.64 -13.17
CA VAL A 74 -2.87 -10.02 -12.86
C VAL A 74 -4.04 -10.98 -13.15
N GLU A 75 -5.25 -10.66 -12.72
CA GLU A 75 -6.44 -11.47 -13.03
C GLU A 75 -6.61 -11.66 -14.54
N LYS A 76 -6.51 -10.57 -15.31
CA LYS A 76 -6.62 -10.59 -16.77
C LYS A 76 -5.53 -11.43 -17.43
N THR A 77 -4.27 -11.23 -17.04
CA THR A 77 -3.11 -11.82 -17.74
C THR A 77 -2.88 -13.27 -17.34
N GLN A 78 -3.22 -13.65 -16.10
CA GLN A 78 -3.00 -14.99 -15.57
C GLN A 78 -4.28 -15.86 -15.59
N GLY A 79 -5.43 -15.29 -15.93
CA GLY A 79 -6.71 -16.02 -15.98
C GLY A 79 -7.18 -16.50 -14.60
N ILE A 80 -6.93 -15.70 -13.56
CA ILE A 80 -7.33 -15.99 -12.17
C ILE A 80 -8.28 -14.94 -11.64
N GLU A 81 -8.95 -15.24 -10.52
CA GLU A 81 -9.77 -14.29 -9.79
C GLU A 81 -9.21 -14.09 -8.38
N ILE A 82 -9.15 -12.83 -7.95
CA ILE A 82 -8.61 -12.37 -6.68
C ILE A 82 -9.70 -11.55 -5.99
N ASP A 83 -10.33 -12.15 -4.98
CA ASP A 83 -11.27 -11.48 -4.08
C ASP A 83 -10.51 -10.60 -3.08
N VAL A 84 -10.40 -9.31 -3.40
CA VAL A 84 -9.62 -8.33 -2.63
C VAL A 84 -10.30 -8.02 -1.30
N ASP A 85 -11.63 -7.99 -1.27
CA ASP A 85 -12.40 -7.77 -0.04
C ASP A 85 -12.14 -8.89 0.97
N LYS A 86 -12.15 -10.15 0.50
CA LYS A 86 -11.80 -11.30 1.34
C LYS A 86 -10.36 -11.24 1.84
N ILE A 87 -9.39 -10.94 0.96
CA ILE A 87 -7.98 -10.80 1.36
C ILE A 87 -7.81 -9.73 2.43
N PHE A 88 -8.48 -8.58 2.27
CA PHE A 88 -8.46 -7.50 3.24
C PHE A 88 -9.01 -7.96 4.60
N LEU A 89 -10.20 -8.56 4.63
CA LEU A 89 -10.84 -9.01 5.87
C LEU A 89 -10.05 -10.11 6.58
N GLU A 90 -9.49 -11.07 5.83
CA GLU A 90 -8.62 -12.10 6.39
C GLU A 90 -7.33 -11.50 6.98
N LYS A 91 -6.73 -10.52 6.28
CA LYS A 91 -5.53 -9.83 6.76
C LYS A 91 -5.83 -9.02 8.01
N TRP A 92 -6.96 -8.32 8.04
CA TRP A 92 -7.43 -7.57 9.20
C TRP A 92 -7.63 -8.49 10.41
N LYS A 93 -8.34 -9.63 10.23
CA LYS A 93 -8.56 -10.62 11.30
C LYS A 93 -7.23 -11.15 11.84
N LYS A 94 -6.32 -11.56 10.97
CA LYS A 94 -4.97 -12.01 11.35
C LYS A 94 -4.17 -10.94 12.09
N ASN A 95 -4.39 -9.65 11.80
CA ASN A 95 -3.71 -8.56 12.50
C ASN A 95 -4.31 -8.28 13.88
N MET A 96 -5.63 -8.40 14.03
CA MET A 96 -6.32 -8.28 15.32
C MET A 96 -5.92 -9.37 16.32
N GLU A 97 -5.57 -10.56 15.84
CA GLU A 97 -5.09 -11.69 16.65
C GLU A 97 -3.63 -11.52 17.12
N ARG A 98 -2.86 -10.58 16.55
CA ARG A 98 -1.45 -10.40 16.92
C ARG A 98 -1.34 -9.74 18.30
N PRO A 99 -0.38 -10.16 19.15
CA PRO A 99 0.01 -9.39 20.33
C PRO A 99 0.35 -7.95 19.93
N LYS A 100 0.19 -6.98 20.85
CA LYS A 100 0.38 -5.51 20.63
C LYS A 100 1.74 -5.06 20.06
N GLN A 101 2.63 -5.97 19.67
CA GLN A 101 3.87 -5.70 18.96
C GLN A 101 3.62 -5.57 17.45
N TYR A 102 2.82 -4.58 17.04
CA TYR A 102 2.78 -4.17 15.64
C TYR A 102 3.99 -3.24 15.40
N GLY A 103 5.00 -3.71 14.65
CA GLY A 103 6.10 -2.85 14.16
C GLY A 103 7.32 -2.64 15.07
N GLN A 104 7.36 -3.19 16.29
CA GLN A 104 8.59 -3.20 17.10
C GLN A 104 9.30 -4.55 16.95
N ARG A 105 10.39 -4.58 16.16
CA ARG A 105 11.43 -5.60 16.40
C ARG A 105 12.02 -5.34 17.79
N ARG A 106 12.10 -6.42 18.56
CA ARG A 106 12.72 -6.52 19.88
C ARG A 106 14.20 -6.14 19.79
N ASP A 107 14.67 -5.42 20.80
CA ASP A 107 16.04 -5.43 21.33
C ASP A 107 17.18 -4.99 20.39
N ILE A 108 17.25 -3.69 20.08
CA ILE A 108 18.57 -3.04 20.11
C ILE A 108 18.86 -2.81 21.59
N LYS A 109 19.55 -3.76 22.24
CA LYS A 109 20.23 -3.46 23.50
C LYS A 109 21.19 -2.31 23.19
N ARG A 110 20.83 -1.09 23.60
CA ARG A 110 21.82 -0.06 23.87
C ARG A 110 22.66 -0.59 25.04
N GLN A 111 23.74 -1.30 24.73
CA GLN A 111 24.84 -1.32 25.66
C GLN A 111 25.49 0.06 25.58
N ASN A 112 25.46 0.77 26.69
CA ASN A 112 26.54 1.56 27.30
C ASN A 112 25.94 2.69 28.13
N PRO A 113 26.58 3.17 29.22
CA PRO A 113 27.90 2.81 29.74
C PRO A 113 27.87 2.45 31.26
N SER A 114 28.55 1.39 31.69
CA SER A 114 28.92 1.29 33.11
C SER A 114 30.22 2.05 33.32
N GLU A 115 30.09 3.18 34.01
CA GLU A 115 31.16 3.91 34.66
C GLU A 115 32.03 2.94 35.46
N ASN A 116 33.28 2.71 35.02
CA ASN A 116 34.31 2.25 35.93
C ASN A 116 34.86 3.50 36.62
N SER A 117 34.29 3.76 37.79
CA SER A 117 34.93 4.47 38.88
C SER A 117 36.32 3.87 39.12
N ILE A 118 37.31 4.75 39.10
CA ILE A 118 38.67 4.53 39.58
C ILE A 118 38.60 4.15 41.06
N GLU A 119 39.22 3.02 41.43
CA GLU A 119 39.80 2.85 42.77
C GLU A 119 41.20 2.24 42.63
N LEU A 120 42.17 3.04 43.09
CA LEU A 120 43.58 2.82 43.46
C LEU A 120 44.61 2.54 42.35
#